data_AF-A0A9D5SWH0-F1
#
_entry.id   AF-A0A9D5SWH0-F1
#
_cell.length_a   1.000
_cell.length_b   1.000
_cell.length_c   1.000
_cell.angle_alpha   90.00
_cell.angle_beta   90.00
_cell.angle_gamma   90.00
#
_symmetry.space_group_name_H-M   'P 1'
#
loop_
_entity.id
_entity.type
_entity.pdbx_description
1 polymer ?
#
loop_
_entity_poly.entity_id
_entity_poly.type
_entity_poly.pdbx_seq_one_letter_code
_entity_poly.pdbx_strand_id
1 'polypeptide(L)' 'MTDKQVTERIELLERKYREVWGVEVDYLTVPACMTQEKLVCVLERIIDTGESVLVGFNKIYRGQ' A
#
# COMPACT_ATOMS: atom_id res chain seq x y z
N MET A 1 5.07 -8.41 13.13
CA MET A 1 3.62 -8.19 12.99
C MET A 1 2.96 -9.55 12.90
N THR A 2 1.84 -9.78 13.57
CA THR A 2 1.04 -10.99 13.33
C THR A 2 0.13 -10.77 12.12
N ASP A 3 -0.31 -11.83 11.43
CA ASP A 3 -1.23 -11.73 10.27
C ASP A 3 -2.44 -10.85 10.57
N LYS A 4 -3.03 -10.99 11.75
CA LYS A 4 -4.17 -10.17 12.19
C LYS A 4 -3.82 -8.67 12.22
N GLN A 5 -2.65 -8.30 12.74
CA GLN A 5 -2.20 -6.92 12.77
C GLN A 5 -1.94 -6.37 11.37
N VAL A 6 -1.43 -7.20 10.44
CA VAL A 6 -1.18 -6.79 9.07
C VAL A 6 -2.50 -6.50 8.34
N THR A 7 -3.48 -7.39 8.46
CA THR A 7 -4.81 -7.20 7.86
C THR A 7 -5.51 -5.96 8.41
N GLU A 8 -5.55 -5.79 9.73
CA GLU A 8 -6.13 -4.59 10.36
C GLU A 8 -5.43 -3.30 9.89
N ARG A 9 -4.11 -3.38 9.66
CA ARG A 9 -3.34 -2.25 9.14
C ARG A 9 -3.68 -1.93 7.69
N ILE A 10 -3.83 -2.94 6.84
CA ILE A 10 -4.23 -2.76 5.43
C ILE A 10 -5.61 -2.08 5.37
N GLU A 11 -6.61 -2.60 6.10
CA GLU A 11 -7.96 -2.03 6.11
C GLU A 11 -7.97 -0.55 6.54
N LEU A 12 -7.16 -0.20 7.55
CA LEU A 12 -7.02 1.18 7.99
C LEU A 12 -6.42 2.07 6.88
N LEU A 13 -5.41 1.57 6.18
CA LEU A 13 -4.73 2.33 5.12
C LEU A 13 -5.62 2.47 3.87
N GLU A 14 -6.41 1.46 3.52
CA GLU A 14 -7.40 1.57 2.44
C GLU A 14 -8.43 2.64 2.71
N ARG A 15 -8.94 2.72 3.96
CA ARG A 15 -9.87 3.79 4.36
C ARG A 15 -9.23 5.16 4.20
N LYS A 16 -8.01 5.34 4.70
CA LYS A 16 -7.26 6.59 4.54
C LYS A 16 -7.01 6.95 3.08
N TYR A 17 -6.63 5.97 2.27
CA TYR A 17 -6.43 6.17 0.84
C TYR A 17 -7.73 6.67 0.19
N ARG A 18 -8.87 6.06 0.52
CA ARG A 18 -10.18 6.50 0.02
C ARG A 18 -10.55 7.90 0.50
N GLU A 19 -10.23 8.27 1.74
CA GLU A 19 -10.45 9.61 2.28
C GLU A 19 -9.63 10.67 1.54
N VAL A 20 -8.38 10.37 1.17
CA VAL A 20 -7.48 11.32 0.51
C VAL A 20 -7.77 11.44 -0.99
N TRP A 21 -8.05 10.33 -1.68
CA TRP A 21 -8.19 10.31 -3.14
C TRP A 21 -9.62 10.14 -3.65
N GLY A 22 -10.59 9.81 -2.79
CA GLY A 22 -11.99 9.61 -3.17
C GLY A 22 -12.26 8.32 -3.97
N VAL A 23 -11.26 7.45 -4.12
CA VAL A 23 -11.33 6.20 -4.88
C VAL A 23 -10.75 5.03 -4.08
N GLU A 24 -11.08 3.80 -4.46
CA GLU A 24 -10.53 2.59 -3.84
C GLU A 24 -9.11 2.29 -4.35
N VAL A 25 -8.35 1.50 -3.58
CA VAL A 25 -7.00 1.07 -3.96
C VAL A 25 -7.10 0.13 -5.15
N ASP A 26 -6.34 0.41 -6.22
CA ASP A 26 -6.26 -0.47 -7.40
C ASP A 26 -5.24 -1.60 -7.19
N TYR A 27 -5.76 -2.75 -6.76
CA TYR A 27 -4.98 -3.96 -6.57
C TYR A 27 -4.58 -4.69 -7.86
N LEU A 28 -5.14 -4.34 -9.02
CA LEU A 28 -4.77 -4.99 -10.28
C LEU A 28 -3.31 -4.69 -10.67
N THR A 29 -2.77 -3.58 -10.14
CA THR A 29 -1.39 -3.16 -10.37
C THR A 29 -0.40 -3.72 -9.34
N VAL A 30 -0.89 -4.42 -8.30
CA VAL A 30 -0.05 -5.01 -7.26
C VAL A 30 0.58 -6.30 -7.80
N PRO A 31 1.92 -6.41 -7.83
CA PRO A 31 2.59 -7.62 -8.28
C PRO A 31 2.24 -8.82 -7.38
N ALA A 32 1.97 -9.97 -7.99
CA ALA A 32 1.60 -11.20 -7.29
C ALA A 32 2.66 -11.70 -6.29
N CYS A 33 3.92 -11.23 -6.39
CA CYS A 33 5.00 -11.55 -5.47
C CYS A 33 5.08 -10.63 -4.24
N MET A 34 4.15 -9.68 -4.09
CA MET A 34 4.13 -8.75 -2.96
C MET A 34 3.56 -9.43 -1.71
N THR A 35 4.29 -9.38 -0.59
CA THR A 35 3.76 -9.82 0.70
C THR A 35 2.86 -8.74 1.30
N GLN A 36 2.00 -9.12 2.25
CA GLN A 36 1.10 -8.19 2.91
C GLN A 36 1.86 -7.08 3.66
N GLU A 37 3.01 -7.38 4.27
CA GLU A 37 3.85 -6.37 4.94
C GLU A 37 4.42 -5.36 3.96
N LYS A 38 4.84 -5.81 2.77
CA LYS A 38 5.30 -4.91 1.70
C LYS A 38 4.15 -4.04 1.19
N LEU A 39 2.95 -4.59 1.09
CA LEU A 39 1.76 -3.82 0.73
C LEU A 39 1.47 -2.71 1.73
N VAL A 40 1.57 -2.98 3.04
CA VAL A 40 1.46 -1.96 4.10
C VAL A 40 2.45 -0.82 3.86
N CYS A 41 3.73 -1.12 3.61
CA CYS A 41 4.74 -0.09 3.34
C CYS A 41 4.42 0.74 2.09
N VAL A 42 3.90 0.10 1.03
CA VAL A 42 3.50 0.78 -0.20
C VAL A 42 2.33 1.74 0.08
N LEU A 43 1.27 1.25 0.76
CA LEU A 43 0.10 2.06 1.08
C LEU A 43 0.44 3.25 1.99
N GLU A 44 1.26 3.05 3.02
CA GLU A 44 1.73 4.14 3.89
C GLU A 44 2.46 5.21 3.09
N ARG A 45 3.34 4.79 2.18
CA ARG A 45 4.10 5.72 1.33
C ARG A 45 3.20 6.50 0.38
N ILE A 46 2.24 5.85 -0.28
CA ILE A 46 1.30 6.53 -1.17
C ILE A 46 0.50 7.56 -0.38
N ILE A 47 0.00 7.19 0.80
CA ILE A 47 -0.78 8.07 1.67
C ILE A 47 0.03 9.33 2.05
N ASP A 48 1.31 9.16 2.37
CA ASP A 48 2.20 10.25 2.79
C ASP A 48 2.66 11.14 1.62
N THR A 49 2.93 10.57 0.45
CA THR A 49 3.60 11.27 -0.66
C THR A 49 2.68 11.62 -1.84
N GLY A 50 1.53 10.97 -1.94
CA GLY A 50 0.66 10.99 -3.12
C GLY A 50 1.22 10.32 -4.36
N GLU A 51 2.30 9.54 -4.24
CA GLU A 51 2.83 8.72 -5.32
C GLU A 51 1.86 7.58 -5.69
N SER A 52 1.91 7.05 -6.91
CA SER A 52 1.08 5.89 -7.28
C SER A 52 1.62 4.58 -6.66
N VAL A 53 0.76 3.55 -6.56
CA VAL A 53 1.12 2.20 -6.07
C VAL A 53 2.37 1.66 -6.75
N LEU A 54 2.47 1.83 -8.06
CA LEU A 54 3.59 1.32 -8.85
C LEU A 54 4.90 2.06 -8.55
N VAL A 55 4.84 3.37 -8.29
CA VAL A 55 6.01 4.17 -7.89
C VAL A 55 6.46 3.78 -6.48
N GLY A 56 5.51 3.66 -5.54
CA GLY A 56 5.79 3.22 -4.18
C GLY A 56 6.42 1.82 -4.15
N PHE A 57 5.86 0.89 -4.91
CA PHE A 57 6.41 -0.46 -5.05
C PHE A 57 7.81 -0.46 -5.65
N ASN A 58 8.04 0.26 -6.75
CA ASN A 58 9.35 0.29 -7.40
C ASN A 58 10.43 0.82 -6.46
N LYS A 59 10.15 1.84 -5.64
CA LYS A 59 11.11 2.37 -4.67
C LYS A 59 11.41 1.38 -3.56
N ILE A 60 10.39 0.71 -3.03
CA ILE A 60 10.56 -0.32 -1.99
C ILE A 60 11.30 -1.55 -2.53
N TYR A 61 11.05 -1.96 -3.77
CA TYR A 61 11.61 -3.18 -4.34
C TYR A 61 12.99 -2.97 -5.01
N ARG A 62 13.26 -1.77 -5.54
CA ARG A 62 14.54 -1.45 -6.20
C ARG A 62 15.55 -0.71 -5.31
N GLY A 63 15.19 -0.37 -4.07
CA GLY A 63 16.11 0.23 -3.10
C GLY A 63 16.65 1.61 -3.51
N GLN A 64 15.79 2.45 -4.11
CA GLN A 64 16.11 3.84 -4.44
C GLN A 64 15.60 4.81 -3.39
#